data_AF-A0A401G885-F1
#
_entry.id   AF-A0A401G885-F1
#
_cell.length_a   1.000
_cell.length_b   1.000
_cell.length_c   1.000
_cell.angle_alpha   90.00
_cell.angle_beta   90.00
_cell.angle_gamma   90.00
#
_symmetry.space_group_name_H-M   'P 1'
#
loop_
_entity.id
_entity.type
_entity.pdbx_description
1 polymer ?
#
loop_
_entity_poly.entity_id
_entity_poly.type
_entity_poly.pdbx_seq_one_letter_code
_entity_poly.pdbx_strand_id
1 'polypeptide(L)'
;MVSDSDTESESQPSVFEWQAADFAHVSSTQRVGSSRGTAEEARFSPRELQLAVDDLRAIDLAAAEHDATLHIVIQRVSSTMLCFLEGIIESSIFSDDGEQDVYIAMGQLLQFSFMSLLFDYRKLFHGIAARDTSHTSAPSTVVCWVDVVLSKLGDAVISLIGRHCTDVKTLEWSFSTLKQQRETDSLYAAVQLPDGWTDVPNVINAEHASPAAKRLALQLTFAVYVVGPQLEDAGTTSDQENDVLGSYADLQSAEHAETEKVRYAMMLSLFAAMDSVQLDEDRTPFRPHTQAALLHYMTTIMYPDNFCASAHDLVSPCAALNVAQTILLKWGHVVPWCWFLCDDPRIFNSEVIDYVTINWLHHLDNSDKDTDKCAEYVEPWHEEVASVIATYPRAAIVFVNRILHHTVSVLLTVPPGHLTLSSLDALRKSCWAAAQLLRSSQLGDLDVSSLYAAMCRLFMLLRDGEEDLAVKDWIIECLTFASRDNLSSVMSSILDDTKLSLTLRMEEKISGLEW
;
A
#
# COMPACT_ATOMS: atom_id res chain seq x y z
N MET A 1 -55.58 35.03 6.96
CA MET A 1 -55.75 34.41 5.62
C MET A 1 -55.54 35.48 4.57
N VAL A 2 -54.29 35.66 4.13
CA VAL A 2 -53.90 35.96 2.74
C VAL A 2 -52.49 35.36 2.64
N SER A 3 -52.30 34.57 1.58
CA SER A 3 -51.09 33.85 1.23
C SER A 3 -50.33 34.71 0.23
N ASP A 4 -49.05 34.99 0.47
CA ASP A 4 -48.15 35.48 -0.57
C ASP A 4 -46.92 34.55 -0.62
N SER A 5 -46.69 34.11 -1.84
CA SER A 5 -45.76 33.09 -2.29
C SER A 5 -44.59 33.83 -2.94
N ASP A 6 -43.46 33.90 -2.25
CA ASP A 6 -42.20 34.37 -2.83
C ASP A 6 -41.48 33.19 -3.49
N THR A 7 -41.69 33.03 -4.79
CA THR A 7 -40.81 32.25 -5.65
C THR A 7 -39.65 33.15 -6.06
N GLU A 8 -38.45 32.82 -5.58
CA GLU A 8 -37.21 33.43 -6.02
C GLU A 8 -37.04 33.31 -7.54
N SER A 9 -36.58 34.39 -8.16
CA SER A 9 -36.34 34.47 -9.60
C SER A 9 -35.06 33.72 -9.96
N GLU A 10 -35.18 32.65 -10.73
CA GLU A 10 -34.05 32.03 -11.42
C GLU A 10 -33.38 33.08 -12.32
N SER A 11 -32.11 33.38 -12.01
CA SER A 11 -31.28 34.22 -12.87
C SER A 11 -30.95 33.42 -14.13
N GLN A 12 -31.09 34.07 -15.30
CA GLN A 12 -30.76 33.47 -16.59
C GLN A 12 -29.28 33.03 -16.61
N PRO A 13 -28.96 31.86 -17.19
CA PRO A 13 -27.57 31.43 -17.35
C PRO A 13 -26.86 32.37 -18.33
N SER A 14 -25.67 32.82 -17.94
CA SER A 14 -24.82 33.61 -18.81
C SER A 14 -24.30 32.75 -19.95
N VAL A 15 -24.24 33.30 -21.16
CA VAL A 15 -23.93 32.59 -22.43
C VAL A 15 -22.48 32.08 -22.52
N PHE A 16 -21.68 32.19 -21.45
CA PHE A 16 -20.28 31.75 -21.37
C PHE A 16 -19.94 30.95 -20.10
N GLU A 17 -20.93 30.50 -19.32
CA GLU A 17 -20.69 29.60 -18.18
C GLU A 17 -20.39 28.18 -18.65
N TRP A 18 -19.12 27.86 -18.84
CA TRP A 18 -18.66 26.47 -18.86
C TRP A 18 -18.75 25.93 -17.43
N GLN A 19 -19.79 25.15 -17.13
CA GLN A 19 -19.91 24.51 -15.82
C GLN A 19 -18.87 23.39 -15.74
N ALA A 20 -18.11 23.31 -14.64
CA ALA A 20 -17.14 22.23 -14.42
C ALA A 20 -17.79 20.83 -14.47
N ALA A 21 -19.10 20.74 -14.22
CA ALA A 21 -19.90 19.54 -14.45
C ALA A 21 -19.97 19.15 -15.94
N ASP A 22 -20.10 20.12 -16.85
CA ASP A 22 -20.05 19.86 -18.29
C ASP A 22 -18.67 19.34 -18.71
N PHE A 23 -17.59 19.85 -18.11
CA PHE A 23 -16.23 19.36 -18.36
C PHE A 23 -16.04 17.90 -17.93
N ALA A 24 -16.55 17.53 -16.74
CA ALA A 24 -16.54 16.15 -16.26
C ALA A 24 -17.43 15.21 -17.11
N HIS A 25 -18.42 15.75 -17.82
CA HIS A 25 -19.30 14.97 -18.72
C HIS A 25 -18.81 14.90 -20.17
N VAL A 26 -17.93 15.80 -20.62
CA VAL A 26 -17.37 15.80 -21.99
C VAL A 26 -16.51 14.56 -22.27
N SER A 27 -15.73 14.07 -21.30
CA SER A 27 -15.01 12.78 -21.42
C SER A 27 -15.98 11.61 -21.63
N SER A 28 -17.08 11.58 -20.87
CA SER A 28 -18.09 10.52 -20.95
C SER A 28 -18.93 10.54 -22.25
N THR A 29 -19.15 11.72 -22.85
CA THR A 29 -19.94 11.87 -24.08
C THR A 29 -19.12 11.64 -25.35
N GLN A 30 -17.81 11.83 -25.33
CA GLN A 30 -16.93 11.48 -26.46
C GLN A 30 -16.95 9.98 -26.79
N ARG A 31 -17.33 9.11 -25.83
CA ARG A 31 -17.56 7.66 -26.06
C ARG A 31 -18.82 7.34 -26.88
N VAL A 32 -19.82 8.22 -26.93
CA VAL A 32 -21.12 7.92 -27.57
C VAL A 32 -21.13 8.27 -29.07
N GLY A 33 -20.15 9.03 -29.55
CA GLY A 33 -20.07 9.47 -30.95
C GLY A 33 -19.30 8.56 -31.91
N SER A 34 -18.55 7.56 -31.43
CA SER A 34 -17.75 6.69 -32.29
C SER A 34 -18.55 5.48 -32.77
N SER A 35 -18.81 5.44 -34.07
CA SER A 35 -19.59 4.41 -34.76
C SER A 35 -19.05 3.01 -34.49
N ARG A 36 -19.97 2.10 -34.08
CA ARG A 36 -20.06 0.66 -34.40
C ARG A 36 -18.91 0.07 -35.25
N GLY A 37 -17.71 0.05 -34.67
CA GLY A 37 -16.60 -0.83 -35.01
C GLY A 37 -16.40 -1.76 -33.82
N THR A 38 -15.88 -2.95 -34.05
CA THR A 38 -15.58 -3.99 -33.06
C THR A 38 -15.14 -3.43 -31.71
N ALA A 39 -15.81 -3.84 -30.62
CA ALA A 39 -15.62 -3.40 -29.24
C ALA A 39 -14.30 -3.89 -28.60
N GLU A 40 -13.26 -4.07 -29.41
CA GLU A 40 -11.89 -4.36 -28.99
C GLU A 40 -11.07 -3.10 -29.23
N GLU A 41 -10.47 -2.58 -28.16
CA GLU A 41 -9.38 -1.58 -28.19
C GLU A 41 -9.75 -0.12 -28.53
N ALA A 42 -10.57 0.53 -27.70
CA ALA A 42 -10.23 1.91 -27.33
C ALA A 42 -9.13 1.85 -26.25
N ARG A 43 -7.96 1.33 -26.62
CA ARG A 43 -6.80 1.22 -25.73
C ARG A 43 -6.30 2.65 -25.47
N PHE A 44 -6.47 3.12 -24.23
CA PHE A 44 -5.71 4.25 -23.72
C PHE A 44 -4.23 3.96 -23.95
N SER A 45 -3.49 4.89 -24.58
CA SER A 45 -2.07 4.72 -24.82
C SER A 45 -1.27 5.46 -23.75
N PRO A 46 -0.51 4.76 -22.88
CA PRO A 46 0.44 5.38 -21.95
C PRO A 46 1.39 6.39 -22.62
N ARG A 47 1.68 6.19 -23.91
CA ARG A 47 2.47 7.14 -24.73
C ARG A 47 1.76 8.46 -24.99
N GLU A 48 0.44 8.45 -25.17
CA GLU A 48 -0.33 9.68 -25.34
C GLU A 48 -0.36 10.51 -24.06
N LEU A 49 -0.40 9.85 -22.90
CA LEU A 49 -0.27 10.54 -21.61
C LEU A 49 1.10 11.20 -21.48
N GLN A 50 2.18 10.48 -21.79
CA GLN A 50 3.53 11.04 -21.73
C GLN A 50 3.67 12.27 -22.64
N LEU A 51 3.15 12.22 -23.86
CA LEU A 51 3.13 13.37 -24.77
C LEU A 51 2.32 14.54 -24.19
N ALA A 52 1.17 14.26 -23.56
CA ALA A 52 0.35 15.29 -22.92
C ALA A 52 1.05 15.94 -21.72
N VAL A 53 1.77 15.16 -20.92
CA VAL A 53 2.60 15.64 -19.80
C VAL A 53 3.75 16.52 -20.31
N ASP A 54 4.43 16.10 -21.38
CA ASP A 54 5.52 16.86 -21.97
C ASP A 54 5.04 18.16 -22.61
N ASP A 55 3.89 18.14 -23.30
CA ASP A 55 3.24 19.34 -23.83
C ASP A 55 2.93 20.34 -22.70
N LEU A 56 2.45 19.85 -21.55
CA LEU A 56 2.12 20.70 -20.41
C LEU A 56 3.37 21.32 -19.76
N ARG A 57 4.47 20.57 -19.70
CA ARG A 57 5.78 21.03 -19.19
C ARG A 57 6.43 22.05 -20.13
N ALA A 58 6.16 21.99 -21.42
CA ALA A 58 6.74 22.89 -22.42
C ALA A 58 6.08 24.28 -22.45
N ILE A 59 4.90 24.44 -21.86
CA ILE A 59 4.19 25.72 -21.81
C ILE A 59 4.86 26.64 -20.79
N ASP A 60 5.13 27.88 -21.22
CA ASP A 60 5.54 28.96 -20.32
C ASP A 60 4.30 29.56 -19.63
N LEU A 61 4.17 29.31 -18.31
CA LEU A 61 3.09 29.81 -17.46
C LEU A 61 2.98 31.34 -17.47
N ALA A 62 4.08 32.07 -17.68
CA ALA A 62 4.03 33.54 -17.73
C ALA A 62 3.42 34.03 -19.05
N ALA A 63 3.66 33.32 -20.16
CA ALA A 63 3.05 33.61 -21.46
C ALA A 63 1.60 33.12 -21.54
N ALA A 64 1.27 32.07 -20.78
CA ALA A 64 -0.04 31.43 -20.74
C ALA A 64 -1.20 32.38 -20.38
N GLU A 65 -0.95 33.38 -19.54
CA GLU A 65 -1.96 34.35 -19.09
C GLU A 65 -2.55 35.20 -20.24
N HIS A 66 -1.82 35.30 -21.37
CA HIS A 66 -2.20 36.18 -22.49
C HIS A 66 -2.42 35.42 -23.80
N ASP A 67 -2.29 34.09 -23.81
CA ASP A 67 -2.43 33.27 -25.00
C ASP A 67 -3.86 32.72 -25.15
N ALA A 68 -4.63 33.29 -26.07
CA ALA A 68 -5.99 32.86 -26.38
C ALA A 68 -6.07 31.44 -26.98
N THR A 69 -4.98 30.85 -27.46
CA THR A 69 -4.95 29.50 -28.06
C THR A 69 -4.62 28.39 -27.07
N LEU A 70 -4.10 28.77 -25.89
CA LEU A 70 -3.66 27.84 -24.85
C LEU A 70 -4.79 26.92 -24.35
N HIS A 71 -6.03 27.42 -24.32
CA HIS A 71 -7.20 26.64 -23.89
C HIS A 71 -7.37 25.34 -24.69
N ILE A 72 -7.00 25.32 -25.99
CA ILE A 72 -7.10 24.13 -26.84
C ILE A 72 -6.08 23.07 -26.39
N VAL A 73 -4.85 23.51 -26.11
CA VAL A 73 -3.77 22.60 -25.65
C VAL A 73 -4.12 22.05 -24.27
N ILE A 74 -4.55 22.91 -23.35
CA ILE A 74 -4.95 22.51 -22.00
C ILE A 74 -6.15 21.57 -22.04
N GLN A 75 -7.17 21.85 -22.86
CA GLN A 75 -8.32 20.97 -23.02
C GLN A 75 -7.90 19.60 -23.54
N ARG A 76 -6.99 19.54 -24.54
CA ARG A 76 -6.47 18.27 -25.06
C ARG A 76 -5.73 17.49 -23.97
N VAL A 77 -4.77 18.13 -23.30
CA VAL A 77 -3.95 17.51 -22.25
C VAL A 77 -4.82 16.98 -21.11
N SER A 78 -5.68 17.84 -20.55
CA SER A 78 -6.57 17.47 -19.45
C SER A 78 -7.54 16.36 -19.85
N SER A 79 -8.07 16.37 -21.08
CA SER A 79 -8.92 15.29 -21.59
C SER A 79 -8.16 13.97 -21.70
N THR A 80 -6.92 13.99 -22.20
CA THR A 80 -6.05 12.80 -22.26
C THR A 80 -5.76 12.24 -20.85
N MET A 81 -5.43 13.12 -19.90
CA MET A 81 -5.20 12.72 -18.50
C MET A 81 -6.45 12.11 -17.87
N LEU A 82 -7.61 12.76 -18.02
CA LEU A 82 -8.88 12.27 -17.47
C LEU A 82 -9.27 10.92 -18.09
N CYS A 83 -9.13 10.77 -19.41
CA CYS A 83 -9.34 9.50 -20.10
C CYS A 83 -8.44 8.39 -19.53
N PHE A 84 -7.15 8.67 -19.31
CA PHE A 84 -6.24 7.70 -18.70
C PHE A 84 -6.67 7.31 -17.28
N LEU A 85 -7.00 8.29 -16.42
CA LEU A 85 -7.43 8.06 -15.04
C LEU A 85 -8.77 7.32 -14.96
N GLU A 86 -9.75 7.70 -15.79
CA GLU A 86 -11.03 6.99 -15.92
C GLU A 86 -10.82 5.56 -16.41
N GLY A 87 -9.88 5.37 -17.35
CA GLY A 87 -9.41 4.06 -17.77
C GLY A 87 -9.03 3.21 -16.57
N ILE A 88 -8.11 3.69 -15.72
CA ILE A 88 -7.65 2.99 -14.51
C ILE A 88 -8.79 2.66 -13.55
N ILE A 89 -9.72 3.60 -13.36
CA ILE A 89 -10.84 3.48 -12.41
C ILE A 89 -11.87 2.44 -12.90
N GLU A 90 -12.15 2.39 -14.20
CA GLU A 90 -13.21 1.56 -14.77
C GLU A 90 -12.73 0.16 -15.19
N SER A 91 -11.48 0.00 -15.57
CA SER A 91 -10.92 -1.27 -15.99
C SER A 91 -10.59 -2.16 -14.79
N SER A 92 -11.24 -3.32 -14.69
CA SER A 92 -10.94 -4.32 -13.67
C SER A 92 -9.80 -5.28 -14.05
N ILE A 93 -9.41 -5.35 -15.33
CA ILE A 93 -8.42 -6.32 -15.84
C ILE A 93 -7.62 -5.67 -16.98
N PHE A 94 -6.31 -5.44 -16.78
CA PHE A 94 -5.37 -5.22 -17.88
C PHE A 94 -4.79 -6.57 -18.27
N SER A 95 -4.41 -6.73 -19.53
CA SER A 95 -3.46 -7.79 -19.90
C SER A 95 -2.10 -7.47 -19.26
N ASP A 96 -1.40 -8.47 -18.75
CA ASP A 96 -0.08 -8.34 -18.09
C ASP A 96 0.90 -7.48 -18.89
N ASP A 97 0.94 -7.65 -20.21
CA ASP A 97 1.79 -6.87 -21.14
C ASP A 97 1.54 -5.34 -21.10
N GLY A 98 0.38 -4.90 -20.63
CA GLY A 98 0.00 -3.47 -20.54
C GLY A 98 0.10 -2.89 -19.13
N GLU A 99 0.31 -3.71 -18.10
CA GLU A 99 0.31 -3.27 -16.71
C GLU A 99 1.53 -2.41 -16.40
N GLN A 100 2.71 -2.82 -16.88
CA GLN A 100 3.95 -2.07 -16.70
C GLN A 100 3.89 -0.68 -17.33
N ASP A 101 3.31 -0.55 -18.53
CA ASP A 101 3.16 0.75 -19.18
C ASP A 101 2.21 1.67 -18.40
N VAL A 102 1.17 1.11 -17.75
CA VAL A 102 0.27 1.87 -16.87
C VAL A 102 1.01 2.35 -15.62
N TYR A 103 1.87 1.50 -15.03
CA TYR A 103 2.69 1.89 -13.87
C TYR A 103 3.67 3.03 -14.19
N ILE A 104 4.36 2.95 -15.33
CA ILE A 104 5.27 4.01 -15.78
C ILE A 104 4.51 5.33 -15.98
N ALA A 105 3.38 5.27 -16.68
CA ALA A 105 2.54 6.45 -16.94
C ALA A 105 1.95 7.05 -15.66
N MET A 106 1.55 6.20 -14.71
CA MET A 106 1.09 6.66 -13.40
C MET A 106 2.23 7.29 -12.61
N GLY A 107 3.43 6.70 -12.60
CA GLY A 107 4.62 7.24 -11.94
C GLY A 107 4.90 8.69 -12.37
N GLN A 108 4.81 8.96 -13.68
CA GLN A 108 4.98 10.30 -14.24
C GLN A 108 3.98 11.34 -13.70
N LEU A 109 2.72 10.93 -13.49
CA LEU A 109 1.70 11.80 -12.88
C LEU A 109 1.94 12.02 -11.38
N LEU A 110 2.57 11.06 -10.71
CA LEU A 110 2.82 11.09 -9.27
C LEU A 110 4.16 11.74 -8.91
N GLN A 111 4.95 12.19 -9.89
CA GLN A 111 6.17 12.96 -9.65
C GLN A 111 5.86 14.27 -8.91
N PHE A 112 6.66 14.55 -7.88
CA PHE A 112 6.56 15.80 -7.12
C PHE A 112 6.62 17.05 -8.02
N SER A 113 7.51 17.04 -9.00
CA SER A 113 7.70 18.14 -9.96
C SER A 113 6.46 18.36 -10.83
N PHE A 114 5.81 17.29 -11.28
CA PHE A 114 4.58 17.37 -12.06
C PHE A 114 3.39 17.80 -11.20
N MET A 115 3.29 17.30 -9.97
CA MET A 115 2.25 17.72 -9.04
C MET A 115 2.37 19.20 -8.68
N SER A 116 3.58 19.70 -8.45
CA SER A 116 3.81 21.13 -8.25
C SER A 116 3.37 21.96 -9.46
N LEU A 117 3.69 21.49 -10.68
CA LEU A 117 3.25 22.13 -11.93
C LEU A 117 1.72 22.21 -12.05
N LEU A 118 0.99 21.14 -11.70
CA LEU A 118 -0.48 21.16 -11.71
C LEU A 118 -1.04 22.24 -10.77
N PHE A 119 -0.47 22.39 -9.57
CA PHE A 119 -0.88 23.43 -8.63
C PHE A 119 -0.51 24.85 -9.10
N ASP A 120 0.58 25.01 -9.87
CA ASP A 120 0.88 26.30 -10.52
C ASP A 120 -0.14 26.66 -11.61
N TYR A 121 -0.60 25.68 -12.39
CA TYR A 121 -1.75 25.89 -13.29
C TYR A 121 -3.02 26.25 -12.52
N ARG A 122 -3.30 25.56 -11.41
CA ARG A 122 -4.46 25.85 -10.56
C ARG A 122 -4.46 27.30 -10.07
N LYS A 123 -3.32 27.78 -9.54
CA LYS A 123 -3.11 29.19 -9.16
C LYS A 123 -3.39 30.15 -10.32
N LEU A 124 -2.87 29.85 -11.50
CA LEU A 124 -3.06 30.68 -12.69
C LEU A 124 -4.55 30.81 -13.04
N PHE A 125 -5.28 29.70 -13.09
CA PHE A 125 -6.70 29.70 -13.44
C PHE A 125 -7.59 30.34 -12.37
N HIS A 126 -7.30 30.12 -11.08
CA HIS A 126 -7.95 30.85 -10.00
C HIS A 126 -7.69 32.36 -10.11
N GLY A 127 -6.47 32.76 -10.45
CA GLY A 127 -6.10 34.15 -10.69
C GLY A 127 -6.85 34.80 -11.86
N ILE A 128 -7.08 34.07 -12.96
CA ILE A 128 -7.87 34.54 -14.11
C ILE A 128 -9.34 34.71 -13.69
N ALA A 129 -9.95 33.69 -13.09
CA ALA A 129 -11.34 33.73 -12.66
C ALA A 129 -11.62 34.82 -11.61
N ALA A 130 -10.68 35.07 -10.70
CA ALA A 130 -10.78 36.14 -9.71
C ALA A 130 -10.77 37.55 -10.33
N ARG A 131 -10.20 37.73 -11.53
CA ARG A 131 -10.21 39.02 -12.25
C ARG A 131 -11.50 39.25 -13.02
N ASP A 132 -12.12 38.18 -13.52
CA ASP A 132 -13.36 38.24 -14.30
C ASP A 132 -14.63 38.33 -13.43
N THR A 133 -14.52 38.02 -12.14
CA THR A 133 -15.62 38.15 -11.19
C THR A 133 -15.81 39.62 -10.78
N SER A 134 -16.91 40.23 -11.26
CA SER A 134 -17.28 41.60 -10.89
C SER A 134 -17.48 41.73 -9.37
N HIS A 135 -17.06 42.86 -8.77
CA HIS A 135 -17.17 43.14 -7.32
C HIS A 135 -18.60 43.08 -6.73
N THR A 136 -19.62 42.87 -7.57
CA THR A 136 -21.05 42.87 -7.20
C THR A 136 -21.68 41.49 -7.06
N SER A 137 -21.01 40.42 -7.48
CA SER A 137 -21.49 39.03 -7.33
C SER A 137 -20.99 38.40 -6.02
N ALA A 138 -21.83 37.58 -5.39
CA ALA A 138 -21.43 36.75 -4.24
C ALA A 138 -20.19 35.91 -4.59
N PRO A 139 -19.29 35.61 -3.63
CA PRO A 139 -18.10 34.81 -3.89
C PRO A 139 -18.53 33.43 -4.41
N SER A 140 -18.32 33.20 -5.70
CA SER A 140 -18.55 31.91 -6.34
C SER A 140 -17.31 31.04 -6.16
N THR A 141 -17.52 29.77 -5.85
CA THR A 141 -16.45 28.77 -5.80
C THR A 141 -15.93 28.53 -7.22
N VAL A 142 -14.68 28.92 -7.48
CA VAL A 142 -14.03 28.65 -8.77
C VAL A 142 -13.61 27.19 -8.81
N VAL A 143 -13.99 26.49 -9.88
CA VAL A 143 -13.55 25.11 -10.15
C VAL A 143 -12.80 25.11 -11.46
N CYS A 144 -11.58 24.59 -11.47
CA CYS A 144 -10.75 24.48 -12.66
C CYS A 144 -10.54 23.02 -13.08
N TRP A 145 -10.00 22.81 -14.28
CA TRP A 145 -9.72 21.47 -14.80
C TRP A 145 -8.73 20.67 -13.92
N VAL A 146 -7.84 21.37 -13.21
CA VAL A 146 -6.89 20.74 -12.27
C VAL A 146 -7.64 20.09 -11.12
N ASP A 147 -8.70 20.72 -10.59
CA ASP A 147 -9.50 20.14 -9.50
C ASP A 147 -10.13 18.80 -9.93
N VAL A 148 -10.58 18.71 -11.19
CA VAL A 148 -11.15 17.48 -11.77
C VAL A 148 -10.07 16.40 -11.88
N VAL A 149 -8.88 16.75 -12.37
CA VAL A 149 -7.74 15.83 -12.47
C VAL A 149 -7.32 15.33 -11.09
N LEU A 150 -7.18 16.22 -10.10
CA LEU A 150 -6.80 15.86 -8.73
C LEU A 150 -7.83 14.92 -8.09
N SER A 151 -9.12 15.21 -8.25
CA SER A 151 -10.20 14.33 -7.78
C SER A 151 -10.10 12.95 -8.40
N LYS A 152 -9.92 12.85 -9.72
CA LYS A 152 -9.83 11.55 -10.42
C LYS A 152 -8.52 10.83 -10.11
N LEU A 153 -7.44 11.55 -9.88
CA LEU A 153 -6.15 10.97 -9.49
C LEU A 153 -6.25 10.26 -8.14
N GLY A 154 -6.93 10.87 -7.15
CA GLY A 154 -7.17 10.24 -5.86
C GLY A 154 -7.92 8.91 -5.98
N ASP A 155 -8.99 8.86 -6.77
CA ASP A 155 -9.73 7.63 -7.05
C ASP A 155 -8.90 6.60 -7.83
N ALA A 156 -8.15 7.04 -8.84
CA ALA A 156 -7.32 6.17 -9.67
C ALA A 156 -6.21 5.48 -8.87
N VAL A 157 -5.59 6.17 -7.91
CA VAL A 157 -4.59 5.59 -6.99
C VAL A 157 -5.20 4.46 -6.18
N ILE A 158 -6.39 4.66 -5.60
CA ILE A 158 -7.09 3.62 -4.84
C ILE A 158 -7.44 2.43 -5.74
N SER A 159 -7.98 2.69 -6.93
CA SER A 159 -8.32 1.63 -7.88
C SER A 159 -7.08 0.84 -8.32
N LEU A 160 -5.94 1.51 -8.55
CA LEU A 160 -4.67 0.88 -8.90
C LEU A 160 -4.20 -0.08 -7.79
N ILE A 161 -4.22 0.37 -6.54
CA ILE A 161 -3.84 -0.45 -5.39
C ILE A 161 -4.81 -1.61 -5.19
N GLY A 162 -6.11 -1.32 -5.34
CA GLY A 162 -7.19 -2.30 -5.24
C GLY A 162 -7.07 -3.44 -6.24
N ARG A 163 -6.28 -3.33 -7.31
CA ARG A 163 -6.01 -4.46 -8.21
C ARG A 163 -5.22 -5.58 -7.55
N HIS A 164 -4.37 -5.24 -6.59
CA HIS A 164 -3.62 -6.21 -5.80
C HIS A 164 -4.46 -6.81 -4.66
N CYS A 165 -5.72 -6.36 -4.50
CA CYS A 165 -6.69 -6.90 -3.56
C CYS A 165 -7.21 -8.24 -4.08
N THR A 166 -7.05 -9.29 -3.29
CA THR A 166 -7.55 -10.63 -3.61
C THR A 166 -9.01 -10.84 -3.18
N ASP A 167 -9.57 -9.93 -2.36
CA ASP A 167 -10.99 -9.97 -2.00
C ASP A 167 -11.84 -9.28 -3.07
N VAL A 168 -12.53 -10.09 -3.87
CA VAL A 168 -13.44 -9.65 -4.94
C VAL A 168 -14.64 -8.87 -4.39
N LYS A 169 -15.02 -9.08 -3.11
CA LYS A 169 -16.20 -8.43 -2.52
C LYS A 169 -15.97 -6.96 -2.18
N THR A 170 -14.72 -6.55 -1.94
CA THR A 170 -14.41 -5.17 -1.59
C THR A 170 -14.39 -4.23 -2.79
N LEU A 171 -14.40 -4.75 -4.02
CA LEU A 171 -14.45 -3.95 -5.25
C LEU A 171 -15.87 -3.50 -5.66
N GLU A 172 -16.93 -4.01 -5.03
CA GLU A 172 -18.32 -3.58 -5.27
C GLU A 172 -18.65 -2.21 -4.63
N TRP A 173 -17.77 -1.22 -4.80
CA TRP A 173 -18.03 0.19 -4.42
C TRP A 173 -18.96 0.91 -5.41
N SER A 174 -19.47 0.21 -6.43
CA SER A 174 -20.18 0.79 -7.57
C SER A 174 -21.70 0.64 -7.45
N PHE A 175 -22.32 1.25 -6.44
CA PHE A 175 -23.73 1.60 -6.58
C PHE A 175 -23.83 2.80 -7.55
N SER A 176 -24.35 2.56 -8.74
CA SER A 176 -24.46 3.57 -9.82
C SER A 176 -25.21 4.83 -9.39
N THR A 177 -26.13 4.72 -8.43
CA THR A 177 -26.91 5.83 -7.86
C THR A 177 -26.11 6.74 -6.93
N LEU A 178 -25.01 6.25 -6.33
CA LEU A 178 -24.12 7.06 -5.47
C LEU A 178 -22.86 7.54 -6.20
N LYS A 179 -22.58 7.02 -7.40
CA LYS A 179 -21.41 7.42 -8.21
C LYS A 179 -21.39 8.92 -8.46
N GLN A 180 -22.49 9.49 -8.94
CA GLN A 180 -22.57 10.92 -9.26
C GLN A 180 -22.39 11.81 -8.02
N GLN A 181 -22.97 11.40 -6.88
CA GLN A 181 -22.79 12.12 -5.62
C GLN A 181 -21.33 12.06 -5.15
N ARG A 182 -20.71 10.88 -5.20
CA ARG A 182 -19.30 10.71 -4.85
C ARG A 182 -18.37 11.53 -5.75
N GLU A 183 -18.62 11.57 -7.05
CA GLU A 183 -17.85 12.38 -7.99
C GLU A 183 -17.97 13.87 -7.67
N THR A 184 -19.18 14.32 -7.33
CA THR A 184 -19.45 15.69 -6.91
C THR A 184 -18.73 16.04 -5.60
N ASP A 185 -18.83 15.17 -4.59
CA ASP A 185 -18.16 15.35 -3.30
C ASP A 185 -16.63 15.34 -3.42
N SER A 186 -16.09 14.52 -4.33
CA SER A 186 -14.65 14.45 -4.59
C SER A 186 -14.14 15.69 -5.31
N LEU A 187 -14.94 16.27 -6.22
CA LEU A 187 -14.64 17.55 -6.84
C LEU A 187 -14.64 18.68 -5.80
N TYR A 188 -15.65 18.75 -4.92
CA TYR A 188 -15.67 19.73 -3.83
C TYR A 188 -14.53 19.54 -2.83
N ALA A 189 -14.05 18.31 -2.63
CA ALA A 189 -12.86 18.02 -1.84
C ALA A 189 -11.60 18.58 -2.50
N ALA A 190 -11.45 18.43 -3.82
CA ALA A 190 -10.32 18.97 -4.57
C ALA A 190 -10.28 20.50 -4.50
N VAL A 191 -11.43 21.16 -4.62
CA VAL A 191 -11.51 22.62 -4.54
C VAL A 191 -11.07 23.17 -3.18
N GLN A 192 -11.28 22.42 -2.09
CA GLN A 192 -10.83 22.81 -0.75
C GLN A 192 -9.33 22.67 -0.51
N LEU A 193 -8.59 22.03 -1.43
CA LEU A 193 -7.13 21.96 -1.31
C LEU A 193 -6.51 23.36 -1.47
N PRO A 194 -5.33 23.62 -0.87
CA PRO A 194 -4.64 24.89 -1.01
C PRO A 194 -4.11 25.10 -2.43
N ASP A 195 -3.78 26.33 -2.77
CA ASP A 195 -3.27 26.67 -4.09
C ASP A 195 -1.87 26.10 -4.37
N GLY A 196 -1.08 25.75 -3.35
CA GLY A 196 0.26 25.18 -3.49
C GLY A 196 0.34 23.72 -3.04
N TRP A 197 1.08 22.89 -3.80
CA TRP A 197 1.30 21.48 -3.47
C TRP A 197 1.94 21.28 -2.08
N THR A 198 2.91 22.12 -1.73
CA THR A 198 3.63 22.06 -0.44
C THR A 198 2.71 22.20 0.78
N ASP A 199 1.55 22.82 0.59
CA ASP A 199 0.58 23.03 1.67
C ASP A 199 -0.46 21.90 1.76
N VAL A 200 -0.56 21.04 0.73
CA VAL A 200 -1.54 19.94 0.68
C VAL A 200 -1.40 18.98 1.87
N PRO A 201 -0.20 18.54 2.27
CA PRO A 201 -0.05 17.65 3.43
C PRO A 201 -0.59 18.26 4.74
N ASN A 202 -0.57 19.58 4.87
CA ASN A 202 -1.10 20.29 6.05
C ASN A 202 -2.63 20.20 6.16
N VAL A 203 -3.33 19.98 5.05
CA VAL A 203 -4.79 19.82 5.00
C VAL A 203 -5.25 18.60 5.80
N ILE A 204 -4.45 17.53 5.83
CA ILE A 204 -4.80 16.26 6.46
C ILE A 204 -5.19 16.46 7.94
N ASN A 205 -4.50 17.37 8.63
CA ASN A 205 -4.73 17.70 10.04
C ASN A 205 -5.51 19.01 10.26
N ALA A 206 -5.83 19.75 9.19
CA ALA A 206 -6.48 21.06 9.29
C ALA A 206 -7.89 20.95 9.92
N GLU A 207 -8.16 21.65 11.02
CA GLU A 207 -9.48 21.61 11.69
C GLU A 207 -10.63 22.11 10.78
N HIS A 208 -10.33 23.01 9.86
CA HIS A 208 -11.30 23.67 8.98
C HIS A 208 -11.55 22.90 7.67
N ALA A 209 -10.75 21.89 7.33
CA ALA A 209 -10.92 21.11 6.12
C ALA A 209 -12.03 20.07 6.29
N SER A 210 -12.88 19.91 5.28
CA SER A 210 -13.90 18.85 5.30
C SER A 210 -13.25 17.46 5.33
N PRO A 211 -13.95 16.42 5.85
CA PRO A 211 -13.43 15.06 5.85
C PRO A 211 -13.05 14.56 4.45
N ALA A 212 -13.83 14.92 3.42
CA ALA A 212 -13.54 14.56 2.04
C ALA A 212 -12.23 15.21 1.53
N ALA A 213 -12.01 16.49 1.84
CA ALA A 213 -10.75 17.18 1.50
C ALA A 213 -9.54 16.56 2.21
N LYS A 214 -9.69 16.18 3.50
CA LYS A 214 -8.64 15.47 4.26
C LYS A 214 -8.30 14.12 3.63
N ARG A 215 -9.32 13.34 3.22
CA ARG A 215 -9.11 12.06 2.53
C ARG A 215 -8.37 12.25 1.21
N LEU A 216 -8.79 13.21 0.39
CA LEU A 216 -8.13 13.48 -0.89
C LEU A 216 -6.69 13.96 -0.69
N ALA A 217 -6.44 14.87 0.25
CA ALA A 217 -5.10 15.32 0.58
C ALA A 217 -4.20 14.16 1.02
N LEU A 218 -4.71 13.25 1.86
CA LEU A 218 -3.99 12.05 2.26
C LEU A 218 -3.72 11.12 1.08
N GLN A 219 -4.72 10.86 0.23
CA GLN A 219 -4.57 10.02 -0.97
C GLN A 219 -3.50 10.56 -1.91
N LEU A 220 -3.53 11.86 -2.20
CA LEU A 220 -2.54 12.50 -3.07
C LEU A 220 -1.15 12.50 -2.44
N THR A 221 -1.04 12.81 -1.14
CA THR A 221 0.23 12.79 -0.41
C THR A 221 0.82 11.38 -0.41
N PHE A 222 0.03 10.37 -0.08
CA PHE A 222 0.42 8.97 -0.15
C PHE A 222 0.82 8.57 -1.59
N ALA A 223 0.07 9.02 -2.60
CA ALA A 223 0.38 8.72 -3.98
C ALA A 223 1.75 9.27 -4.40
N VAL A 224 2.07 10.52 -4.03
CA VAL A 224 3.32 11.17 -4.45
C VAL A 224 4.52 10.69 -3.65
N TYR A 225 4.39 10.44 -2.34
CA TYR A 225 5.53 10.11 -1.48
C TYR A 225 5.73 8.62 -1.26
N VAL A 226 4.75 7.78 -1.58
CA VAL A 226 4.85 6.32 -1.42
C VAL A 226 4.69 5.62 -2.77
N VAL A 227 3.54 5.80 -3.42
CA VAL A 227 3.22 5.06 -4.66
C VAL A 227 4.16 5.47 -5.79
N GLY A 228 4.31 6.77 -6.04
CA GLY A 228 5.16 7.32 -7.11
C GLY A 228 6.58 6.77 -7.07
N PRO A 229 7.33 6.96 -5.97
CA PRO A 229 8.67 6.40 -5.83
C PRO A 229 8.69 4.89 -6.04
N GLN A 230 7.74 4.12 -5.50
CA GLN A 230 7.73 2.67 -5.72
C GLN A 230 7.42 2.25 -7.17
N LEU A 231 6.71 3.09 -7.95
CA LEU A 231 6.48 2.87 -9.38
C LEU A 231 7.68 3.30 -10.25
N GLU A 232 8.46 4.27 -9.78
CA GLU A 232 9.70 4.74 -10.43
C GLU A 232 10.91 3.85 -10.08
N ASP A 233 10.93 3.33 -8.85
CA ASP A 233 12.05 2.64 -8.25
C ASP A 233 12.08 1.14 -8.50
N ALA A 234 12.30 0.88 -9.77
CA ALA A 234 13.49 0.11 -10.14
C ALA A 234 14.82 0.95 -9.99
N GLY A 235 15.01 1.78 -8.94
CA GLY A 235 16.35 2.17 -8.46
C GLY A 235 16.77 3.62 -8.09
N THR A 236 15.94 4.64 -7.86
CA THR A 236 16.37 5.98 -7.37
C THR A 236 15.34 6.77 -6.53
N THR A 237 15.33 6.58 -5.21
CA THR A 237 14.58 7.45 -4.29
C THR A 237 15.24 8.83 -4.26
N SER A 238 14.53 9.87 -4.73
CA SER A 238 15.04 11.24 -4.64
C SER A 238 14.93 11.75 -3.20
N ASP A 239 16.06 12.16 -2.62
CA ASP A 239 16.14 12.86 -1.35
C ASP A 239 15.35 14.17 -1.40
N GLN A 240 14.13 14.18 -0.89
CA GLN A 240 13.41 15.42 -0.60
C GLN A 240 12.96 15.44 0.86
N GLU A 241 13.31 16.55 1.51
CA GLU A 241 13.10 16.84 2.92
C GLU A 241 11.61 16.91 3.25
N ASN A 242 11.10 15.90 3.96
CA ASN A 242 9.72 15.86 4.44
C ASN A 242 9.66 16.32 5.92
N ASP A 243 9.30 17.58 6.16
CA ASP A 243 9.13 18.18 7.51
C ASP A 243 7.65 18.21 7.95
N VAL A 244 6.89 17.13 7.71
CA VAL A 244 5.41 17.16 7.87
C VAL A 244 4.91 16.44 9.14
N LEU A 245 5.77 15.72 9.86
CA LEU A 245 5.30 14.69 10.81
C LEU A 245 4.80 15.20 12.19
N GLY A 246 4.75 16.51 12.43
CA GLY A 246 4.49 17.04 13.77
C GLY A 246 3.07 16.86 14.33
N SER A 247 2.06 16.51 13.52
CA SER A 247 0.64 16.70 13.90
C SER A 247 -0.31 15.51 13.64
N TYR A 248 0.17 14.36 13.20
CA TYR A 248 -0.72 13.28 12.71
C TYR A 248 -1.34 12.36 13.79
N ALA A 249 -1.22 12.68 15.08
CA ALA A 249 -1.63 11.78 16.16
C ALA A 249 -3.12 11.86 16.55
N ASP A 250 -3.92 12.77 15.97
CA ASP A 250 -5.27 13.05 16.46
C ASP A 250 -6.29 13.23 15.32
N LEU A 251 -6.73 12.12 14.74
CA LEU A 251 -7.75 12.11 13.69
C LEU A 251 -8.77 11.00 13.96
N GLN A 252 -9.62 11.20 14.97
CA GLN A 252 -10.86 10.44 15.12
C GLN A 252 -11.96 11.13 14.30
N SER A 253 -12.43 10.47 13.24
CA SER A 253 -13.59 10.90 12.46
C SER A 253 -14.52 9.71 12.28
N ALA A 254 -15.81 9.89 12.54
CA ALA A 254 -16.83 8.86 12.37
C ALA A 254 -17.11 8.65 10.86
N GLU A 255 -16.27 7.84 10.21
CA GLU A 255 -16.47 7.38 8.83
C GLU A 255 -16.78 5.88 8.79
N HIS A 256 -17.07 5.33 7.61
CA HIS A 256 -17.28 3.89 7.45
C HIS A 256 -15.99 3.14 7.85
N ALA A 257 -16.12 2.04 8.60
CA ALA A 257 -14.97 1.32 9.17
C ALA A 257 -13.89 0.95 8.14
N GLU A 258 -14.26 0.61 6.90
CA GLU A 258 -13.30 0.27 5.84
C GLU A 258 -12.56 1.48 5.27
N THR A 259 -13.24 2.63 5.09
CA THR A 259 -12.57 3.87 4.66
C THR A 259 -11.57 4.37 5.70
N GLU A 260 -11.88 4.15 6.99
CA GLU A 260 -11.00 4.48 8.09
C GLU A 260 -9.75 3.60 8.12
N LYS A 261 -9.89 2.29 7.88
CA LYS A 261 -8.74 1.36 7.76
C LYS A 261 -7.81 1.74 6.60
N VAL A 262 -8.34 2.10 5.43
CA VAL A 262 -7.54 2.56 4.29
C VAL A 262 -6.75 3.82 4.66
N ARG A 263 -7.41 4.76 5.37
CA ARG A 263 -6.76 5.97 5.87
C ARG A 263 -5.61 5.65 6.82
N TYR A 264 -5.81 4.73 7.77
CA TYR A 264 -4.76 4.28 8.69
C TYR A 264 -3.59 3.64 7.94
N ALA A 265 -3.85 2.81 6.94
CA ALA A 265 -2.80 2.16 6.16
C ALA A 265 -1.95 3.16 5.38
N MET A 266 -2.56 4.17 4.75
CA MET A 266 -1.85 5.25 4.07
C MET A 266 -1.00 6.09 5.02
N MET A 267 -1.56 6.43 6.19
CA MET A 267 -0.83 7.18 7.21
C MET A 267 0.38 6.38 7.67
N LEU A 268 0.22 5.09 8.02
CA LEU A 268 1.35 4.22 8.40
C LEU A 268 2.43 4.16 7.30
N SER A 269 2.02 4.08 6.04
CA SER A 269 2.94 4.03 4.91
C SER A 269 3.72 5.34 4.72
N LEU A 270 3.05 6.49 4.88
CA LEU A 270 3.71 7.79 4.86
C LEU A 270 4.68 7.96 6.03
N PHE A 271 4.26 7.52 7.23
CA PHE A 271 5.12 7.50 8.42
C PHE A 271 6.37 6.64 8.19
N ALA A 272 6.21 5.43 7.65
CA ALA A 272 7.31 4.53 7.34
C ALA A 272 8.26 5.12 6.30
N ALA A 273 7.74 5.66 5.20
CA ALA A 273 8.54 6.28 4.15
C ALA A 273 9.35 7.47 4.68
N MET A 274 8.71 8.38 5.43
CA MET A 274 9.38 9.55 5.99
C MET A 274 10.44 9.19 7.02
N ASP A 275 10.11 8.31 7.96
CA ASP A 275 11.05 7.88 8.99
C ASP A 275 12.26 7.21 8.33
N SER A 276 12.04 6.41 7.27
CA SER A 276 13.12 5.72 6.54
C SER A 276 14.11 6.68 5.88
N VAL A 277 13.69 7.87 5.44
CA VAL A 277 14.60 8.91 4.90
C VAL A 277 15.49 9.49 6.02
N GLN A 278 15.05 9.45 7.28
CA GLN A 278 15.78 9.98 8.43
C GLN A 278 16.75 8.96 9.06
N LEU A 279 17.03 7.82 8.40
CA LEU A 279 17.77 6.68 8.98
C LEU A 279 19.27 6.89 9.23
N ASP A 280 19.85 8.04 8.89
CA ASP A 280 21.28 8.29 9.14
C ASP A 280 21.55 8.75 10.60
N GLU A 281 21.97 7.75 11.37
CA GLU A 281 22.90 7.78 12.53
C GLU A 281 22.42 7.97 13.98
N ASP A 282 21.25 8.52 14.31
CA ASP A 282 20.83 8.63 15.74
C ASP A 282 19.30 8.65 15.94
N ARG A 283 18.63 7.53 15.63
CA ARG A 283 17.18 7.41 15.87
C ARG A 283 16.87 7.37 17.37
N THR A 284 16.15 8.38 17.85
CA THR A 284 15.48 8.30 19.15
C THR A 284 14.23 7.44 19.02
N PRO A 285 13.99 6.48 19.94
CA PRO A 285 12.76 5.70 19.92
C PRO A 285 11.55 6.63 19.99
N PHE A 286 10.48 6.25 19.28
CA PHE A 286 9.22 6.98 19.37
C PHE A 286 8.75 7.07 20.82
N ARG A 287 8.04 8.15 21.14
CA ARG A 287 7.37 8.26 22.44
C ARG A 287 6.38 7.08 22.59
N PRO A 288 6.22 6.50 23.79
CA PRO A 288 5.34 5.35 24.00
C PRO A 288 3.91 5.55 23.48
N HIS A 289 3.39 6.78 23.56
CA HIS A 289 2.07 7.12 23.02
C HIS A 289 1.99 6.97 21.49
N THR A 290 2.97 7.50 20.76
CA THR A 290 3.04 7.39 19.29
C THR A 290 3.17 5.93 18.89
N GLN A 291 4.04 5.18 19.57
CA GLN A 291 4.20 3.76 19.31
C GLN A 291 2.92 2.95 19.56
N ALA A 292 2.23 3.22 20.67
CA ALA A 292 0.95 2.57 20.96
C ALA A 292 -0.13 2.91 19.91
N ALA A 293 -0.17 4.16 19.42
CA ALA A 293 -1.08 4.56 18.36
C ALA A 293 -0.79 3.84 17.04
N LEU A 294 0.49 3.74 16.63
CA LEU A 294 0.89 3.03 15.42
C LEU A 294 0.50 1.54 15.48
N LEU A 295 0.76 0.88 16.61
CA LEU A 295 0.36 -0.51 16.83
C LEU A 295 -1.15 -0.68 16.83
N HIS A 296 -1.89 0.28 17.40
CA HIS A 296 -3.34 0.28 17.35
C HIS A 296 -3.85 0.38 15.92
N TYR A 297 -3.29 1.25 15.09
CA TYR A 297 -3.65 1.35 13.67
C TYR A 297 -3.38 0.05 12.92
N MET A 298 -2.22 -0.58 13.13
CA MET A 298 -1.90 -1.89 12.54
C MET A 298 -2.90 -2.97 12.98
N THR A 299 -3.26 -2.97 14.26
CA THR A 299 -4.24 -3.90 14.85
C THR A 299 -5.60 -3.71 14.17
N THR A 300 -6.06 -2.47 14.02
CA THR A 300 -7.35 -2.14 13.37
C THR A 300 -7.39 -2.51 11.88
N ILE A 301 -6.25 -2.43 11.17
CA ILE A 301 -6.16 -2.81 9.75
C ILE A 301 -6.16 -4.33 9.60
N MET A 302 -5.34 -5.02 10.40
CA MET A 302 -5.07 -6.45 10.21
C MET A 302 -6.11 -7.36 10.83
N TYR A 303 -6.70 -6.95 11.95
CA TYR A 303 -7.62 -7.79 12.69
C TYR A 303 -9.08 -7.42 12.39
N PRO A 304 -9.94 -8.40 12.05
CA PRO A 304 -11.39 -8.16 12.02
C PRO A 304 -11.89 -7.81 13.43
N ASP A 305 -13.01 -7.08 13.53
CA ASP A 305 -13.57 -6.53 14.79
C ASP A 305 -13.84 -7.58 15.90
N ASN A 306 -13.72 -8.87 15.61
CA ASN A 306 -13.90 -10.00 16.53
C ASN A 306 -12.63 -10.86 16.72
N PHE A 307 -11.45 -10.36 16.36
CA PHE A 307 -10.21 -11.12 16.49
C PHE A 307 -9.83 -11.31 17.95
N CYS A 308 -9.66 -12.56 18.36
CA CYS A 308 -9.03 -12.93 19.62
C CYS A 308 -7.66 -13.51 19.24
N ALA A 309 -6.57 -12.87 19.66
CA ALA A 309 -5.21 -13.31 19.35
C ALA A 309 -4.91 -14.65 20.04
N SER A 310 -5.38 -15.74 19.46
CA SER A 310 -4.86 -17.06 19.80
C SER A 310 -3.52 -17.24 19.09
N ALA A 311 -2.61 -18.02 19.69
CA ALA A 311 -1.32 -18.33 19.07
C ALA A 311 -1.48 -18.97 17.68
N HIS A 312 -2.60 -19.66 17.43
CA HIS A 312 -2.91 -20.27 16.14
C HIS A 312 -3.24 -19.21 15.08
N ASP A 313 -3.94 -18.15 15.45
CA ASP A 313 -4.33 -17.10 14.53
C ASP A 313 -3.14 -16.23 14.10
N LEU A 314 -2.13 -16.10 14.97
CA LEU A 314 -0.88 -15.39 14.62
C LEU A 314 -0.09 -16.07 13.49
N VAL A 315 -0.18 -17.40 13.38
CA VAL A 315 0.57 -18.18 12.38
C VAL A 315 -0.28 -18.48 11.13
N SER A 316 -1.55 -18.10 11.12
CA SER A 316 -2.46 -18.32 10.00
C SER A 316 -2.64 -17.03 9.21
N PRO A 317 -1.95 -16.84 8.07
CA PRO A 317 -2.15 -15.65 7.24
C PRO A 317 -3.59 -15.59 6.69
N CYS A 318 -4.05 -14.38 6.38
CA CYS A 318 -5.30 -14.15 5.66
C CYS A 318 -5.23 -14.78 4.27
N ALA A 319 -6.30 -15.45 3.86
CA ALA A 319 -6.39 -16.00 2.51
C ALA A 319 -6.56 -14.89 1.45
N ALA A 320 -7.22 -13.80 1.82
CA ALA A 320 -7.42 -12.65 0.96
C ALA A 320 -7.15 -11.34 1.70
N LEU A 321 -6.45 -10.43 1.03
CA LEU A 321 -6.22 -9.06 1.47
C LEU A 321 -7.33 -8.15 0.98
N ASN A 322 -7.77 -7.24 1.84
CA ASN A 322 -8.54 -6.05 1.45
C ASN A 322 -7.61 -4.90 1.02
N VAL A 323 -8.16 -3.76 0.60
CA VAL A 323 -7.37 -2.59 0.14
C VAL A 323 -6.44 -2.05 1.24
N ALA A 324 -6.91 -1.93 2.48
CA ALA A 324 -6.11 -1.39 3.58
C ALA A 324 -4.92 -2.31 3.93
N GLN A 325 -5.15 -3.62 3.99
CA GLN A 325 -4.11 -4.62 4.19
C GLN A 325 -3.14 -4.66 3.01
N THR A 326 -3.63 -4.50 1.78
CA THR A 326 -2.80 -4.41 0.57
C THR A 326 -1.85 -3.21 0.65
N ILE A 327 -2.37 -2.03 1.04
CA ILE A 327 -1.53 -0.83 1.29
C ILE A 327 -0.45 -1.17 2.33
N LEU A 328 -0.85 -1.70 3.48
CA LEU A 328 0.07 -1.98 4.58
C LEU A 328 1.18 -2.98 4.23
N LEU A 329 0.85 -4.02 3.45
CA LEU A 329 1.77 -5.12 3.17
C LEU A 329 2.63 -4.87 1.92
N LYS A 330 2.10 -4.17 0.90
CA LYS A 330 2.79 -4.02 -0.39
C LYS A 330 3.35 -2.62 -0.65
N TRP A 331 2.88 -1.60 0.07
CA TRP A 331 3.26 -0.21 -0.19
C TRP A 331 4.04 0.40 0.98
N GLY A 332 5.01 1.27 0.66
CA GLY A 332 5.76 2.07 1.63
C GLY A 332 6.74 1.34 2.55
N HIS A 333 7.14 0.11 2.22
CA HIS A 333 8.08 -0.71 3.01
C HIS A 333 7.74 -0.76 4.52
N VAL A 334 6.44 -0.76 4.84
CA VAL A 334 5.98 -0.69 6.22
C VAL A 334 6.42 -1.91 7.03
N VAL A 335 6.40 -3.12 6.44
CA VAL A 335 6.77 -4.35 7.15
C VAL A 335 8.25 -4.36 7.59
N PRO A 336 9.22 -4.12 6.69
CA PRO A 336 10.61 -3.93 7.10
C PRO A 336 10.78 -2.81 8.13
N TRP A 337 10.08 -1.69 7.97
CA TRP A 337 10.13 -0.58 8.91
C TRP A 337 9.61 -0.97 10.31
N CYS A 338 8.52 -1.73 10.39
CA CYS A 338 7.98 -2.25 11.66
C CYS A 338 8.99 -3.10 12.41
N TRP A 339 9.88 -3.80 11.70
CA TRP A 339 10.90 -4.60 12.35
C TRP A 339 11.84 -3.74 13.21
N PHE A 340 12.12 -2.51 12.79
CA PHE A 340 12.92 -1.56 13.58
C PHE A 340 12.23 -1.06 14.83
N LEU A 341 10.92 -0.84 14.74
CA LEU A 341 10.16 -0.25 15.85
C LEU A 341 10.07 -1.19 17.05
N CYS A 342 10.25 -2.49 16.82
CA CYS A 342 9.96 -3.53 17.79
C CYS A 342 11.14 -4.41 18.17
N ASP A 343 12.35 -3.83 18.16
CA ASP A 343 13.53 -4.46 18.76
C ASP A 343 13.38 -4.65 20.29
N ASP A 344 12.48 -3.90 20.95
CA ASP A 344 12.17 -4.10 22.37
C ASP A 344 11.02 -5.10 22.59
N PRO A 345 11.27 -6.31 23.11
CA PRO A 345 10.24 -7.33 23.34
C PRO A 345 9.23 -6.94 24.44
N ARG A 346 9.44 -5.82 25.14
CA ARG A 346 8.52 -5.32 26.18
C ARG A 346 7.37 -4.50 25.60
N ILE A 347 7.39 -4.21 24.30
CA ILE A 347 6.35 -3.42 23.65
C ILE A 347 5.05 -4.24 23.61
N PHE A 348 4.01 -3.72 24.27
CA PHE A 348 2.69 -4.33 24.28
C PHE A 348 2.12 -4.44 22.86
N ASN A 349 1.46 -5.56 22.54
CA ASN A 349 0.92 -5.89 21.21
C ASN A 349 1.95 -6.05 20.09
N SER A 350 3.22 -6.37 20.39
CA SER A 350 4.22 -6.66 19.35
C SER A 350 3.86 -7.85 18.45
N GLU A 351 2.91 -8.69 18.86
CA GLU A 351 2.38 -9.82 18.09
C GLU A 351 1.70 -9.40 16.78
N VAL A 352 1.15 -8.17 16.72
CA VAL A 352 0.56 -7.66 15.47
C VAL A 352 1.60 -7.57 14.35
N ILE A 353 2.85 -7.28 14.68
CA ILE A 353 3.93 -7.19 13.69
C ILE A 353 4.32 -8.57 13.19
N ASP A 354 4.30 -9.58 14.06
CA ASP A 354 4.52 -10.96 13.64
C ASP A 354 3.42 -11.38 12.66
N TYR A 355 2.16 -11.06 12.98
CA TYR A 355 1.03 -11.32 12.11
C TYR A 355 1.11 -10.57 10.76
N VAL A 356 1.46 -9.28 10.78
CA VAL A 356 1.74 -8.47 9.57
C VAL A 356 2.84 -9.12 8.73
N THR A 357 3.93 -9.53 9.36
CA THR A 357 5.08 -10.13 8.67
C THR A 357 4.72 -11.46 8.01
N ILE A 358 3.98 -12.32 8.71
CA ILE A 358 3.51 -13.61 8.17
C ILE A 358 2.58 -13.40 6.98
N ASN A 359 1.68 -12.42 7.05
CA ASN A 359 0.80 -12.06 5.93
C ASN A 359 1.60 -11.50 4.75
N TRP A 360 2.59 -10.64 4.99
CA TRP A 360 3.47 -10.14 3.94
C TRP A 360 4.18 -11.29 3.23
N LEU A 361 4.88 -12.16 3.97
CA LEU A 361 5.57 -13.32 3.42
C LEU A 361 4.65 -14.20 2.56
N HIS A 362 3.43 -14.47 3.04
CA HIS A 362 2.46 -15.26 2.28
C HIS A 362 2.10 -14.62 0.93
N HIS A 363 1.93 -13.30 0.90
CA HIS A 363 1.43 -12.57 -0.28
C HIS A 363 2.51 -12.06 -1.26
N LEU A 364 3.78 -12.36 -1.01
CA LEU A 364 4.89 -12.04 -1.92
C LEU A 364 4.81 -12.76 -3.28
N ASP A 365 4.15 -13.91 -3.36
CA ASP A 365 4.19 -14.82 -4.52
C ASP A 365 2.94 -14.80 -5.42
N ASN A 366 2.04 -13.84 -5.21
CA ASN A 366 0.75 -13.84 -5.91
C ASN A 366 0.81 -13.30 -7.35
N SER A 367 1.99 -13.10 -7.94
CA SER A 367 2.14 -12.89 -9.39
C SER A 367 2.11 -14.25 -10.10
N ASP A 368 0.94 -14.62 -10.61
CA ASP A 368 0.61 -15.74 -11.51
C ASP A 368 1.50 -16.99 -11.50
N LYS A 369 0.94 -18.05 -10.89
CA LYS A 369 1.44 -19.43 -10.91
C LYS A 369 1.38 -20.12 -12.29
N ASP A 370 1.12 -19.38 -13.36
CA ASP A 370 0.89 -19.92 -14.71
C ASP A 370 2.10 -19.81 -15.66
N THR A 371 3.27 -19.38 -15.17
CA THR A 371 4.49 -19.36 -15.99
C THR A 371 5.23 -20.70 -16.01
N ASP A 372 5.52 -21.13 -17.24
CA ASP A 372 5.97 -22.45 -17.68
C ASP A 372 7.28 -22.95 -17.01
N LYS A 373 7.25 -24.18 -16.46
CA LYS A 373 8.24 -24.76 -15.52
C LYS A 373 9.57 -25.22 -16.15
N CYS A 374 10.20 -24.44 -17.04
CA CYS A 374 11.34 -24.91 -17.84
C CYS A 374 12.71 -24.24 -17.62
N ALA A 375 12.91 -23.42 -16.58
CA ALA A 375 14.24 -22.90 -16.21
C ALA A 375 14.50 -23.06 -14.71
N GLU A 376 15.77 -23.03 -14.27
CA GLU A 376 16.17 -22.88 -12.86
C GLU A 376 15.51 -21.60 -12.31
N TYR A 377 14.28 -21.75 -11.80
CA TYR A 377 13.41 -20.64 -11.44
C TYR A 377 13.85 -20.15 -10.06
N VAL A 378 14.59 -19.04 -10.04
CA VAL A 378 14.70 -18.24 -8.81
C VAL A 378 13.30 -17.71 -8.55
N GLU A 379 12.66 -18.17 -7.47
CA GLU A 379 11.33 -17.68 -7.11
C GLU A 379 11.38 -16.15 -6.92
N PRO A 380 10.44 -15.38 -7.48
CA PRO A 380 10.53 -13.91 -7.58
C PRO A 380 10.60 -13.22 -6.21
N TRP A 381 9.97 -13.81 -5.19
CA TRP A 381 10.02 -13.29 -3.82
C TRP A 381 11.42 -13.35 -3.20
N HIS A 382 12.34 -14.16 -3.71
CA HIS A 382 13.70 -14.23 -3.19
C HIS A 382 14.41 -12.87 -3.28
N GLU A 383 14.24 -12.14 -4.38
CA GLU A 383 14.92 -10.85 -4.56
C GLU A 383 14.38 -9.79 -3.59
N GLU A 384 13.07 -9.73 -3.41
CA GLU A 384 12.43 -8.79 -2.48
C GLU A 384 12.82 -9.08 -1.03
N VAL A 385 12.74 -10.35 -0.60
CA VAL A 385 13.13 -10.73 0.77
C VAL A 385 14.64 -10.55 0.99
N ALA A 386 15.48 -10.89 0.00
CA ALA A 386 16.93 -10.67 0.08
C ALA A 386 17.26 -9.18 0.24
N SER A 387 16.63 -8.31 -0.55
CA SER A 387 16.82 -6.86 -0.47
C SER A 387 16.47 -6.33 0.92
N VAL A 388 15.32 -6.74 1.45
CA VAL A 388 14.86 -6.36 2.79
C VAL A 388 15.82 -6.85 3.88
N ILE A 389 16.24 -8.12 3.82
CA ILE A 389 17.18 -8.71 4.77
C ILE A 389 18.54 -8.02 4.73
N ALA A 390 19.05 -7.73 3.53
CA ALA A 390 20.34 -7.07 3.35
C ALA A 390 20.35 -5.65 3.91
N THR A 391 19.22 -4.95 3.80
CA THR A 391 19.06 -3.62 4.39
C THR A 391 19.06 -3.71 5.93
N TYR A 392 18.46 -4.78 6.47
CA TYR A 392 18.02 -4.83 7.86
C TYR A 392 18.27 -6.17 8.58
N PRO A 393 19.52 -6.68 8.63
CA PRO A 393 19.80 -8.06 9.01
C PRO A 393 19.50 -8.38 10.48
N ARG A 394 19.78 -7.44 11.40
CA ARG A 394 19.58 -7.66 12.84
C ARG A 394 18.10 -7.75 13.22
N ALA A 395 17.31 -6.79 12.72
CA ALA A 395 15.87 -6.79 12.95
C ALA A 395 15.25 -8.04 12.31
N ALA A 396 15.60 -8.33 11.06
CA ALA A 396 15.11 -9.50 10.33
C ALA A 396 15.33 -10.82 11.10
N ILE A 397 16.51 -11.03 11.70
CA ILE A 397 16.76 -12.29 12.43
C ILE A 397 15.89 -12.44 13.69
N VAL A 398 15.58 -11.33 14.38
CA VAL A 398 14.69 -11.34 15.55
C VAL A 398 13.28 -11.75 15.12
N PHE A 399 12.75 -11.19 14.03
CA PHE A 399 11.41 -11.53 13.54
C PHE A 399 11.33 -12.95 13.00
N VAL A 400 12.31 -13.37 12.20
CA VAL A 400 12.38 -14.75 11.72
C VAL A 400 12.39 -15.72 12.89
N ASN A 401 13.21 -15.46 13.91
CA ASN A 401 13.25 -16.29 15.12
C ASN A 401 11.90 -16.31 15.86
N ARG A 402 11.22 -15.16 16.01
CA ARG A 402 9.89 -15.07 16.62
C ARG A 402 8.85 -15.90 15.86
N ILE A 403 8.76 -15.76 14.54
CA ILE A 403 7.83 -16.52 13.69
C ILE A 403 8.04 -18.03 13.85
N LEU A 404 9.29 -18.48 13.85
CA LEU A 404 9.63 -19.89 14.05
C LEU A 404 9.21 -20.37 15.45
N HIS A 405 9.43 -19.57 16.50
CA HIS A 405 9.00 -19.88 17.86
C HIS A 405 7.47 -19.91 18.02
N HIS A 406 6.74 -18.99 17.39
CA HIS A 406 5.27 -19.03 17.38
C HIS A 406 4.77 -20.29 16.68
N THR A 407 5.36 -20.65 15.55
CA THR A 407 5.04 -21.88 14.82
C THR A 407 5.29 -23.13 15.67
N VAL A 408 6.44 -23.23 16.34
CA VAL A 408 6.74 -24.31 17.29
C VAL A 408 5.69 -24.35 18.41
N SER A 409 5.32 -23.20 18.96
CA SER A 409 4.34 -23.10 20.04
C SER A 409 2.97 -23.61 19.60
N VAL A 410 2.52 -23.27 18.39
CA VAL A 410 1.28 -23.78 17.78
C VAL A 410 1.32 -25.29 17.61
N LEU A 411 2.42 -25.83 17.07
CA LEU A 411 2.58 -27.28 16.85
C LEU A 411 2.67 -28.09 18.16
N LEU A 412 3.09 -27.45 19.26
CA LEU A 412 3.15 -28.05 20.60
C LEU A 412 1.85 -27.90 21.40
N THR A 413 0.83 -27.21 20.88
CA THR A 413 -0.48 -27.13 21.55
C THR A 413 -1.16 -28.51 21.63
N VAL A 414 -2.13 -28.67 22.53
CA VAL A 414 -2.88 -29.92 22.70
C VAL A 414 -4.36 -29.64 22.42
N PRO A 415 -4.99 -30.27 21.40
CA PRO A 415 -4.39 -31.20 20.43
C PRO A 415 -3.34 -30.51 19.52
N PRO A 416 -2.37 -31.25 18.96
CA PRO A 416 -1.34 -30.68 18.11
C PRO A 416 -1.98 -29.95 16.94
N GLY A 417 -1.70 -28.65 16.83
CA GLY A 417 -2.15 -27.82 15.72
C GLY A 417 -1.71 -28.38 14.38
N HIS A 418 -2.48 -28.09 13.33
CA HIS A 418 -2.09 -28.39 11.95
C HIS A 418 -1.87 -27.07 11.24
N LEU A 419 -0.70 -26.92 10.62
CA LEU A 419 -0.43 -25.75 9.80
C LEU A 419 -1.22 -25.86 8.51
N THR A 420 -1.81 -24.73 8.10
CA THR A 420 -2.44 -24.62 6.79
C THR A 420 -1.37 -24.53 5.70
N LEU A 421 -1.74 -24.75 4.43
CA LEU A 421 -0.81 -24.56 3.32
C LEU A 421 -0.24 -23.13 3.28
N SER A 422 -1.06 -22.12 3.56
CA SER A 422 -0.61 -20.73 3.63
C SER A 422 0.37 -20.47 4.78
N SER A 423 0.15 -21.11 5.93
CA SER A 423 1.11 -21.06 7.06
C SER A 423 2.43 -21.74 6.71
N LEU A 424 2.38 -22.87 5.99
CA LEU A 424 3.59 -23.58 5.54
C LEU A 424 4.38 -22.76 4.51
N ASP A 425 3.70 -22.04 3.61
CA ASP A 425 4.37 -21.14 2.67
C ASP A 425 5.10 -19.99 3.38
N ALA A 426 4.44 -19.31 4.33
CA ALA A 426 5.09 -18.27 5.13
C ALA A 426 6.25 -18.83 5.97
N LEU A 427 6.10 -20.06 6.50
CA LEU A 427 7.16 -20.77 7.23
C LEU A 427 8.34 -21.10 6.33
N ARG A 428 8.10 -21.60 5.11
CA ARG A 428 9.12 -21.90 4.09
C ARG A 428 9.96 -20.66 3.80
N LYS A 429 9.30 -19.53 3.52
CA LYS A 429 9.96 -18.24 3.27
C LYS A 429 10.73 -17.72 4.48
N SER A 430 10.21 -17.95 5.70
CA SER A 430 10.92 -17.62 6.95
C SER A 430 12.17 -18.47 7.15
N CYS A 431 12.12 -19.78 6.85
CA CYS A 431 13.28 -20.66 6.91
C CYS A 431 14.33 -20.29 5.86
N TRP A 432 13.90 -19.93 4.65
CA TRP A 432 14.80 -19.40 3.63
C TRP A 432 15.48 -18.10 4.08
N ALA A 433 14.71 -17.16 4.63
CA ALA A 433 15.22 -15.91 5.18
C ALA A 433 16.27 -16.17 6.27
N ALA A 434 16.02 -17.13 7.15
CA ALA A 434 16.98 -17.59 8.17
C ALA A 434 18.29 -18.08 7.54
N ALA A 435 18.21 -18.89 6.47
CA ALA A 435 19.39 -19.40 5.77
C ALA A 435 20.23 -18.26 5.17
N GLN A 436 19.59 -17.28 4.53
CA GLN A 436 20.29 -16.11 3.98
C GLN A 436 20.94 -15.26 5.05
N LEU A 437 20.23 -15.02 6.17
CA LEU A 437 20.78 -14.32 7.32
C LEU A 437 22.02 -15.04 7.85
N LEU A 438 21.94 -16.33 8.14
CA LEU A 438 23.05 -17.15 8.65
C LEU A 438 24.25 -17.20 7.70
N ARG A 439 24.01 -17.11 6.39
CA ARG A 439 25.06 -17.02 5.37
C ARG A 439 25.76 -15.66 5.37
N SER A 440 25.06 -14.60 5.77
CA SER A 440 25.60 -13.25 5.81
C SER A 440 26.60 -13.09 6.96
N SER A 441 27.77 -12.52 6.68
CA SER A 441 28.82 -12.25 7.68
C SER A 441 28.48 -11.07 8.62
N GLN A 442 27.33 -10.41 8.41
CA GLN A 442 26.93 -9.18 9.09
C GLN A 442 26.26 -9.40 10.46
N LEU A 443 26.04 -10.66 10.86
CA LEU A 443 25.39 -11.02 12.12
C LEU A 443 26.25 -10.78 13.37
N GLY A 444 27.58 -10.68 13.24
CA GLY A 444 28.47 -10.42 14.38
C GLY A 444 28.28 -11.40 15.55
N ASP A 445 28.19 -10.88 16.79
CA ASP A 445 28.04 -11.63 18.05
C ASP A 445 26.58 -11.98 18.41
N LEU A 446 25.63 -11.91 17.47
CA LEU A 446 24.24 -12.26 17.75
C LEU A 446 24.10 -13.73 18.16
N ASP A 447 23.42 -13.98 19.29
CA ASP A 447 23.14 -15.33 19.75
C ASP A 447 22.06 -15.99 18.87
N VAL A 448 22.52 -16.83 17.95
CA VAL A 448 21.68 -17.63 17.05
C VAL A 448 21.27 -18.98 17.64
N SER A 449 21.58 -19.27 18.90
CA SER A 449 21.26 -20.57 19.52
C SER A 449 19.76 -20.84 19.58
N SER A 450 18.94 -19.81 19.83
CA SER A 450 17.48 -19.91 19.85
C SER A 450 16.92 -20.27 18.48
N LEU A 451 17.52 -19.72 17.41
CA LEU A 451 17.13 -19.99 16.04
C LEU A 451 17.36 -21.46 15.70
N TYR A 452 18.55 -21.99 16.00
CA TYR A 452 18.83 -23.42 15.79
C TYR A 452 17.91 -24.32 16.62
N ALA A 453 17.59 -23.93 17.86
CA ALA A 453 16.62 -24.66 18.68
C ALA A 453 15.22 -24.68 18.05
N ALA A 454 14.74 -23.55 17.54
CA ALA A 454 13.47 -23.48 16.83
C ALA A 454 13.47 -24.37 15.58
N MET A 455 14.54 -24.31 14.77
CA MET A 455 14.71 -25.12 13.56
C MET A 455 14.67 -26.62 13.85
N CYS A 456 15.47 -27.10 14.82
CA CYS A 456 15.47 -28.50 15.20
C CYS A 456 14.10 -28.97 15.72
N ARG A 457 13.40 -28.13 16.51
CA ARG A 457 12.04 -28.44 16.97
C ARG A 457 11.07 -28.52 15.82
N LEU A 458 11.08 -27.57 14.89
CA LEU A 458 10.23 -27.59 13.69
C LEU A 458 10.48 -28.84 12.86
N PHE A 459 11.74 -29.22 12.62
CA PHE A 459 12.09 -30.42 11.87
C PHE A 459 11.41 -31.68 12.45
N MET A 460 11.37 -31.79 13.78
CA MET A 460 10.74 -32.90 14.49
C MET A 460 9.21 -32.81 14.55
N LEU A 461 8.66 -31.59 14.51
CA LEU A 461 7.23 -31.34 14.64
C LEU A 461 6.47 -31.42 13.31
N LEU A 462 7.13 -31.05 12.21
CA LEU A 462 6.58 -31.07 10.85
C LEU A 462 6.36 -32.48 10.33
N ARG A 463 5.33 -32.63 9.50
CA ARG A 463 4.91 -33.91 8.90
C ARG A 463 5.79 -34.25 7.70
N ASP A 464 5.46 -35.34 7.02
CA ASP A 464 6.21 -35.81 5.84
C ASP A 464 5.40 -35.56 4.55
N GLY A 465 4.58 -34.50 4.51
CA GLY A 465 3.90 -34.02 3.30
C GLY A 465 4.86 -33.25 2.38
N GLU A 466 4.49 -33.06 1.12
CA GLU A 466 5.34 -32.39 0.11
C GLU A 466 5.76 -30.98 0.55
N GLU A 467 4.81 -30.16 1.02
CA GLU A 467 5.08 -28.81 1.52
C GLU A 467 5.90 -28.82 2.83
N ASP A 468 5.63 -29.76 3.74
CA ASP A 468 6.44 -29.92 4.96
C ASP A 468 7.89 -30.30 4.63
N LEU A 469 8.10 -31.12 3.60
CA LEU A 469 9.43 -31.52 3.12
C LEU A 469 10.17 -30.32 2.53
N ALA A 470 9.50 -29.47 1.74
CA ALA A 470 10.09 -28.24 1.23
C ALA A 470 10.57 -27.31 2.36
N VAL A 471 9.82 -27.21 3.47
CA VAL A 471 10.26 -26.48 4.67
C VAL A 471 11.46 -27.17 5.32
N LYS A 472 11.45 -28.51 5.43
CA LYS A 472 12.55 -29.29 6.02
C LYS A 472 13.86 -29.14 5.25
N ASP A 473 13.83 -28.99 3.94
CA ASP A 473 15.03 -28.78 3.13
C ASP A 473 15.75 -27.49 3.53
N TRP A 474 15.01 -26.38 3.70
CA TRP A 474 15.56 -25.12 4.20
C TRP A 474 16.02 -25.20 5.66
N ILE A 475 15.32 -25.98 6.49
CA ILE A 475 15.77 -26.23 7.87
C ILE A 475 17.12 -26.97 7.86
N ILE A 476 17.28 -28.01 7.03
CA ILE A 476 18.54 -28.74 6.89
C ILE A 476 19.64 -27.79 6.45
N GLU A 477 19.38 -26.95 5.44
CA GLU A 477 20.34 -25.94 4.99
C GLU A 477 20.76 -25.00 6.14
N CYS A 478 19.81 -24.46 6.92
CA CYS A 478 20.11 -23.63 8.08
C CYS A 478 21.03 -24.33 9.09
N LEU A 479 20.77 -25.62 9.36
CA LEU A 479 21.54 -26.41 10.31
C LEU A 479 22.96 -26.73 9.80
N THR A 480 23.23 -26.65 8.50
CA THR A 480 24.60 -26.82 7.96
C THR A 480 25.54 -25.68 8.37
N PHE A 481 25.01 -24.50 8.69
CA PHE A 481 25.79 -23.35 9.16
C PHE A 481 26.10 -23.40 10.66
N ALA A 482 25.44 -24.29 11.41
CA ALA A 482 25.58 -24.35 12.85
C ALA A 482 26.93 -24.95 13.27
N SER A 483 27.59 -24.34 14.27
CA SER A 483 28.77 -24.92 14.88
C SER A 483 28.40 -26.20 15.65
N ARG A 484 29.37 -27.12 15.76
CA ARG A 484 29.18 -28.38 16.49
C ARG A 484 28.74 -28.14 17.94
N ASP A 485 29.28 -27.12 18.58
CA ASP A 485 28.99 -26.80 19.98
C ASP A 485 27.56 -26.29 20.14
N ASN A 486 27.10 -25.42 19.23
CA ASN A 486 25.72 -24.92 19.22
C ASN A 486 24.73 -26.08 18.97
N LEU A 487 24.99 -26.93 17.99
CA LEU A 487 24.16 -28.12 17.73
C LEU A 487 24.12 -29.06 18.93
N SER A 488 25.27 -29.34 19.56
CA SER A 488 25.32 -30.20 20.74
C SER A 488 24.49 -29.64 21.89
N SER A 489 24.60 -28.33 22.15
CA SER A 489 23.84 -27.64 23.19
C SER A 489 22.33 -27.67 22.90
N VAL A 490 21.94 -27.35 21.67
CA VAL A 490 20.54 -27.36 21.23
C VAL A 490 19.95 -28.77 21.32
N MET A 491 20.68 -29.80 20.85
CA MET A 491 20.22 -31.18 20.91
C MET A 491 20.06 -31.67 22.35
N SER A 492 20.96 -31.30 23.27
CA SER A 492 20.75 -31.59 24.70
C SER A 492 19.48 -30.93 25.24
N SER A 493 19.23 -29.66 24.90
CA SER A 493 18.02 -28.97 25.34
C SER A 493 16.74 -29.59 24.78
N ILE A 494 16.79 -30.19 23.58
CA ILE A 494 15.64 -30.85 22.96
C ILE A 494 15.38 -32.22 23.60
N LEU A 495 16.44 -32.96 23.95
CA LEU A 495 16.31 -34.24 24.65
C LEU A 495 15.69 -34.08 26.05
N ASP A 496 15.95 -32.95 26.70
CA ASP A 496 15.38 -32.62 28.01
C ASP A 496 13.93 -32.09 27.94
N ASP A 497 13.43 -31.77 26.73
CA ASP A 497 12.10 -31.18 26.54
C ASP A 497 10.99 -32.25 26.48
N THR A 498 10.32 -32.42 27.60
CA THR A 498 9.24 -33.41 27.76
C THR A 498 8.04 -33.17 26.85
N LYS A 499 7.84 -31.95 26.33
CA LYS A 499 6.71 -31.63 25.44
C LYS A 499 6.86 -32.17 24.03
N LEU A 500 8.10 -32.36 23.56
CA LEU A 500 8.39 -32.88 22.23
C LEU A 500 8.22 -34.39 22.12
N SER A 501 8.22 -35.10 23.26
CA SER A 501 8.09 -36.56 23.34
C SER A 501 8.95 -37.27 22.29
N LEU A 502 10.21 -36.85 22.16
CA LEU A 502 11.06 -37.16 21.02
C LEU A 502 11.25 -38.67 20.81
N THR A 503 11.41 -39.43 21.90
CA THR A 503 11.51 -40.89 21.87
C THR A 503 10.26 -41.53 21.28
N LEU A 504 9.06 -41.11 21.70
CA LEU A 504 7.80 -41.64 21.18
C LEU A 504 7.61 -41.33 19.69
N ARG A 505 7.94 -40.12 19.24
CA ARG A 505 7.82 -39.74 17.82
C ARG A 505 8.82 -40.47 16.93
N MET A 506 10.06 -40.66 17.41
CA MET A 506 11.06 -41.45 16.69
C MET A 506 10.62 -42.91 16.62
N GLU A 507 10.12 -43.49 17.71
CA GLU A 507 9.56 -44.84 17.73
C GLU A 507 8.37 -44.99 16.78
N GLU A 508 7.44 -44.03 16.72
CA GLU A 508 6.33 -44.02 15.78
C GLU A 508 6.80 -43.98 14.32
N LYS A 509 7.78 -43.12 13.98
CA LYS A 509 8.34 -43.05 12.62
C LYS A 509 9.12 -44.31 12.24
N ILE A 510 9.90 -44.86 13.16
CA ILE A 510 10.65 -46.11 12.93
C ILE A 510 9.70 -47.29 12.77
N SER A 511 8.64 -47.36 13.58
CA SER A 511 7.60 -48.39 13.47
C SER A 511 6.79 -48.26 12.18
N GLY A 512 6.57 -47.03 11.69
CA GLY A 512 5.94 -46.76 10.39
C GLY A 512 6.84 -47.06 9.19
N LEU A 513 8.15 -47.25 9.41
CA LEU A 513 9.14 -47.68 8.41
C LEU A 513 9.31 -49.21 8.38
N GLU A 514 8.50 -49.99 9.11
CA GLU A 514 8.48 -51.45 8.94
C GLU A 514 7.92 -51.80 7.55
N TRP A 515 8.83 -52.25 6.68
CA TRP A 515 8.59 -52.75 5.32
C TRP A 515 7.93 -54.13 5.30
#